data_AF-A0A7J7DI16-F1
#
_entry.id   AF-A0A7J7DI16-F1
#
_cell.length_a   1.000
_cell.length_b   1.000
_cell.length_c   1.000
_cell.angle_alpha   90.00
_cell.angle_beta   90.00
_cell.angle_gamma   90.00
#
_symmetry.space_group_name_H-M   'P 1'
#
loop_
_entity.id
_entity.type
_entity.pdbx_description
1 polymer ?
#
loop_
_entity_poly.entity_id
_entity_poly.type
_entity_poly.pdbx_seq_one_letter_code
_entity_poly.pdbx_strand_id
1 'polypeptide(L)'
;MMNNSGTITSYPDNILAKGITFKNTHNIPPIFEDPPVMQALAAEIHGDKSVFYECSFYGLQDTLWDTTGRHYFHKCYIEGGIDFIFGYAQSIYEDCTISVNMGVYEPQLTGYITANGRGSARDPSGFVFKSCRIGGSGKAYLGRAWAAYSRVIIANSVLSDVVVPLGWDSWNYGKEVRNIEYVEYNNSGAGAGTSHRVPWMKKLSGPALRKFTDISYVDPEGWMKKLPNYF
;
A
#
# COMPACT_ATOMS: atom_id res chain seq x y z
N MET A 1 1.85 -8.41 19.32
CA MET A 1 0.68 -9.31 19.41
C MET A 1 0.32 -9.69 17.99
N MET A 2 0.29 -10.99 17.66
CA MET A 2 -0.29 -11.43 16.38
C MET A 2 -1.79 -11.12 16.45
N ASN A 3 -2.24 -10.19 15.61
CA ASN A 3 -3.67 -9.89 15.49
C ASN A 3 -4.29 -10.99 14.63
N ASN A 4 -4.96 -11.96 15.24
CA ASN A 4 -5.61 -13.08 14.52
C ASN A 4 -6.95 -12.65 13.88
N SER A 5 -7.00 -11.43 13.32
CA SER A 5 -8.23 -10.80 12.81
C SER A 5 -8.42 -10.95 11.30
N GLY A 6 -7.46 -11.59 10.61
CA GLY A 6 -7.52 -11.84 9.17
C GLY A 6 -8.75 -12.66 8.77
N THR A 7 -9.56 -12.13 7.86
CA THR A 7 -10.64 -12.92 7.22
C THR A 7 -10.05 -14.07 6.40
N ILE A 8 -8.90 -13.84 5.75
CA ILE A 8 -8.05 -14.86 5.17
C ILE A 8 -6.60 -14.65 5.62
N THR A 9 -5.92 -15.74 5.97
CA THR A 9 -4.46 -15.74 6.19
C THR A 9 -3.83 -16.78 5.27
N SER A 10 -2.84 -16.36 4.49
CA SER A 10 -2.13 -17.20 3.51
C SER A 10 -0.67 -17.36 3.91
N TYR A 11 -0.29 -18.57 4.30
CA TYR A 11 1.09 -18.98 4.58
C TYR A 11 1.89 -19.58 3.40
N PRO A 12 1.30 -20.35 2.46
CA PRO A 12 2.09 -21.06 1.46
C PRO A 12 2.60 -20.14 0.34
N ASP A 13 3.76 -20.49 -0.21
CA ASP A 13 4.35 -19.82 -1.38
C ASP A 13 3.56 -20.14 -2.67
N ASN A 14 3.74 -19.30 -3.69
CA ASN A 14 3.19 -19.47 -5.04
C ASN A 14 1.65 -19.47 -5.07
N ILE A 15 1.03 -18.68 -4.20
CA ILE A 15 -0.43 -18.52 -4.19
C ILE A 15 -0.86 -17.67 -5.38
N LEU A 16 -1.93 -18.11 -6.03
CA LEU A 16 -2.63 -17.33 -7.03
C LEU A 16 -4.10 -17.21 -6.63
N ALA A 17 -4.57 -15.98 -6.50
CA ALA A 17 -5.99 -15.67 -6.34
C ALA A 17 -6.46 -14.80 -7.50
N LYS A 18 -7.66 -15.11 -8.03
CA LYS A 18 -8.26 -14.37 -9.14
C LYS A 18 -9.75 -14.14 -8.91
N GLY A 19 -10.22 -12.90 -9.12
CA GLY A 19 -11.65 -12.58 -9.18
C GLY A 19 -12.40 -12.81 -7.87
N ILE A 20 -11.72 -12.72 -6.72
CA ILE A 20 -12.31 -12.97 -5.39
C ILE A 20 -12.21 -11.72 -4.50
N THR A 21 -13.22 -11.53 -3.65
CA THR A 21 -13.27 -10.45 -2.66
C THR A 21 -13.00 -10.98 -1.26
N PHE A 22 -12.08 -10.33 -0.54
CA PHE A 22 -11.83 -10.50 0.88
C PHE A 22 -12.30 -9.25 1.62
N LYS A 23 -13.15 -9.41 2.62
CA LYS A 23 -13.78 -8.29 3.32
C LYS A 23 -13.83 -8.54 4.82
N ASN A 24 -13.32 -7.59 5.58
CA ASN A 24 -13.60 -7.46 7.01
C ASN A 24 -14.62 -6.33 7.22
N THR A 25 -15.70 -6.61 7.94
CA THR A 25 -16.80 -5.65 8.15
C THR A 25 -16.68 -4.85 9.44
N HIS A 26 -15.62 -5.04 10.23
CA HIS A 26 -15.41 -4.26 11.44
C HIS A 26 -15.23 -2.77 11.09
N ASN A 27 -15.94 -1.88 11.81
CA ASN A 27 -16.05 -0.45 11.52
C ASN A 27 -16.49 -0.10 10.07
N ILE A 28 -17.28 -0.97 9.41
CA ILE A 28 -17.91 -0.70 8.10
C ILE A 28 -19.44 -0.88 8.19
N PRO A 29 -20.27 0.14 7.86
CA PRO A 29 -19.86 1.47 7.42
C PRO A 29 -19.11 2.22 8.53
N PRO A 30 -18.17 3.12 8.18
CA PRO A 30 -17.44 3.86 9.18
C PRO A 30 -18.42 4.78 9.93
N ILE A 31 -18.38 4.68 11.26
CA ILE A 31 -19.21 5.41 12.22
C ILE A 31 -18.31 5.95 13.33
N PHE A 32 -18.71 7.07 13.95
CA PHE A 32 -17.98 7.72 15.06
C PHE A 32 -18.18 7.04 16.42
N GLU A 33 -18.97 5.96 16.49
CA GLU A 33 -19.36 5.34 17.76
C GLU A 33 -18.45 4.19 18.21
N ASP A 34 -18.56 3.88 19.50
CA ASP A 34 -17.95 2.75 20.22
C ASP A 34 -18.31 1.41 19.53
N PRO A 35 -17.33 0.58 19.11
CA PRO A 35 -15.91 0.61 19.46
C PRO A 35 -15.07 1.58 18.63
N PRO A 36 -13.97 2.12 19.21
CA PRO A 36 -13.01 2.93 18.46
C PRO A 36 -12.52 2.20 17.20
N VAL A 37 -11.97 2.95 16.24
CA VAL A 37 -11.33 2.34 15.07
C VAL A 37 -10.20 1.42 15.55
N MET A 38 -10.27 0.15 15.14
CA MET A 38 -9.31 -0.90 15.53
C MET A 38 -8.86 -1.70 14.31
N GLN A 39 -7.69 -2.33 14.42
CA GLN A 39 -7.11 -3.17 13.38
C GLN A 39 -8.01 -4.37 13.06
N ALA A 40 -8.44 -4.49 11.81
CA ALA A 40 -9.31 -5.57 11.36
C ALA A 40 -8.96 -5.99 9.93
N LEU A 41 -8.19 -7.06 9.81
CA LEU A 41 -7.59 -7.47 8.55
C LEU A 41 -8.61 -8.16 7.64
N ALA A 42 -8.67 -7.72 6.38
CA ALA A 42 -9.35 -8.46 5.33
C ALA A 42 -8.47 -9.62 4.83
N ALA A 43 -7.16 -9.37 4.69
CA ALA A 43 -6.21 -10.40 4.26
C ALA A 43 -4.84 -10.21 4.92
N GLU A 44 -4.21 -11.34 5.23
CA GLU A 44 -2.84 -11.46 5.73
C GLU A 44 -2.04 -12.40 4.81
N ILE A 45 -1.01 -11.89 4.14
CA ILE A 45 -0.28 -12.61 3.09
C ILE A 45 1.20 -12.78 3.46
N HIS A 46 1.64 -14.02 3.72
CA HIS A 46 3.02 -14.35 4.13
C HIS A 46 3.87 -15.06 3.07
N GLY A 47 3.29 -15.99 2.32
CA GLY A 47 4.06 -16.85 1.42
C GLY A 47 4.66 -16.10 0.24
N ASP A 48 5.90 -16.43 -0.12
CA ASP A 48 6.61 -15.78 -1.22
C ASP A 48 5.95 -16.09 -2.56
N LYS A 49 6.12 -15.21 -3.55
CA LYS A 49 5.66 -15.41 -4.95
C LYS A 49 4.14 -15.49 -5.09
N SER A 50 3.42 -14.64 -4.37
CA SER A 50 1.95 -14.60 -4.42
C SER A 50 1.44 -13.58 -5.46
N VAL A 51 0.41 -13.97 -6.22
CA VAL A 51 -0.25 -13.13 -7.23
C VAL A 51 -1.73 -12.99 -6.91
N PHE A 52 -2.22 -11.75 -6.98
CA PHE A 52 -3.63 -11.41 -6.86
C PHE A 52 -4.04 -10.66 -8.12
N TYR A 53 -5.01 -11.20 -8.87
CA TYR A 53 -5.48 -10.62 -10.12
C TYR A 53 -6.99 -10.34 -10.05
N GLU A 54 -7.41 -9.10 -10.27
CA GLU A 54 -8.84 -8.72 -10.18
C GLU A 54 -9.47 -9.12 -8.84
N CYS A 55 -8.67 -9.12 -7.78
CA CYS A 55 -9.14 -9.36 -6.42
C CYS A 55 -9.54 -8.05 -5.74
N SER A 56 -10.41 -8.14 -4.75
CA SER A 56 -10.80 -6.98 -3.95
C SER A 56 -10.54 -7.19 -2.46
N PHE A 57 -10.07 -6.16 -1.78
CA PHE A 57 -9.79 -6.15 -0.35
C PHE A 57 -10.52 -4.99 0.30
N TYR A 58 -11.43 -5.27 1.24
CA TYR A 58 -12.25 -4.28 1.91
C TYR A 58 -12.04 -4.31 3.42
N GLY A 59 -11.70 -3.17 4.01
CA GLY A 59 -11.56 -2.98 5.44
C GLY A 59 -11.54 -1.50 5.79
N LEU A 60 -11.10 -1.18 7.00
CA LEU A 60 -10.88 0.21 7.43
C LEU A 60 -9.43 0.37 7.93
N GLN A 61 -9.14 -0.03 9.15
CA GLN A 61 -7.77 -0.04 9.65
C GLN A 61 -7.12 -1.40 9.38
N ASP A 62 -5.90 -1.38 8.85
CA ASP A 62 -5.08 -2.57 8.59
C ASP A 62 -5.73 -3.57 7.61
N THR A 63 -6.37 -3.10 6.53
CA THR A 63 -7.13 -3.95 5.58
C THR A 63 -6.29 -5.09 4.98
N LEU A 64 -5.13 -4.76 4.41
CA LEU A 64 -4.23 -5.71 3.75
C LEU A 64 -2.89 -5.71 4.48
N TRP A 65 -2.62 -6.80 5.20
CA TRP A 65 -1.30 -7.07 5.74
C TRP A 65 -0.47 -7.84 4.71
N ASP A 66 0.27 -7.07 3.92
CA ASP A 66 1.22 -7.53 2.92
C ASP A 66 2.56 -7.89 3.60
N THR A 67 2.59 -9.04 4.27
CA THR A 67 3.52 -9.27 5.39
C THR A 67 4.98 -9.37 4.94
N THR A 68 5.35 -10.38 4.17
CA THR A 68 6.73 -10.66 3.73
C THR A 68 6.70 -11.44 2.42
N GLY A 69 7.82 -11.50 1.71
CA GLY A 69 7.92 -12.16 0.41
C GLY A 69 7.66 -11.21 -0.75
N ARG A 70 7.62 -11.77 -1.96
CA ARG A 70 7.43 -11.05 -3.22
C ARG A 70 6.02 -11.22 -3.73
N HIS A 71 5.29 -10.12 -3.88
CA HIS A 71 3.89 -10.16 -4.28
C HIS A 71 3.61 -9.26 -5.48
N TYR A 72 2.64 -9.69 -6.29
CA TYR A 72 2.15 -8.92 -7.42
C TYR A 72 0.62 -8.82 -7.36
N PHE A 73 0.13 -7.60 -7.21
CA PHE A 73 -1.28 -7.27 -7.22
C PHE A 73 -1.58 -6.55 -8.54
N HIS A 74 -2.45 -7.12 -9.37
CA HIS A 74 -2.76 -6.55 -10.67
C HIS A 74 -4.27 -6.41 -10.88
N LYS A 75 -4.70 -5.20 -11.26
CA LYS A 75 -6.12 -4.83 -11.41
C LYS A 75 -6.96 -5.07 -10.15
N CYS A 76 -6.34 -5.02 -8.98
CA CYS A 76 -7.05 -5.21 -7.72
C CYS A 76 -7.77 -3.93 -7.27
N TYR A 77 -8.79 -4.10 -6.45
CA TYR A 77 -9.40 -3.01 -5.68
C TYR A 77 -9.01 -3.14 -4.21
N ILE A 78 -8.50 -2.08 -3.59
CA ILE A 78 -8.12 -2.09 -2.17
C ILE A 78 -8.72 -0.86 -1.50
N GLU A 79 -9.53 -1.07 -0.48
CA GLU A 79 -10.21 -0.01 0.26
C GLU A 79 -9.85 -0.02 1.74
N GLY A 80 -9.59 1.17 2.30
CA GLY A 80 -9.45 1.34 3.73
C GLY A 80 -9.20 2.78 4.15
N GLY A 81 -8.91 2.98 5.43
CA GLY A 81 -8.74 4.28 6.06
C GLY A 81 -7.36 4.50 6.66
N ILE A 82 -6.89 3.60 7.54
CA ILE A 82 -5.66 3.78 8.33
C ILE A 82 -4.75 2.58 8.10
N ASP A 83 -3.51 2.84 7.68
CA ASP A 83 -2.47 1.84 7.40
C ASP A 83 -2.98 0.67 6.57
N PHE A 84 -3.89 0.93 5.64
CA PHE A 84 -4.71 -0.15 5.09
C PHE A 84 -3.98 -1.03 4.06
N ILE A 85 -2.78 -0.62 3.65
CA ILE A 85 -1.77 -1.47 2.99
C ILE A 85 -0.47 -1.38 3.81
N PHE A 86 -0.18 -2.40 4.61
CA PHE A 86 0.95 -2.37 5.54
C PHE A 86 1.71 -3.70 5.56
N GLY A 87 2.94 -3.68 6.05
CA GLY A 87 3.78 -4.88 6.09
C GLY A 87 5.21 -4.65 5.65
N TYR A 88 5.89 -5.73 5.30
CA TYR A 88 7.31 -5.80 4.98
C TYR A 88 7.57 -6.44 3.61
N ALA A 89 6.54 -6.77 2.83
CA ALA A 89 6.73 -7.40 1.54
C ALA A 89 7.46 -6.52 0.51
N GLN A 90 7.95 -7.19 -0.52
CA GLN A 90 8.48 -6.59 -1.74
C GLN A 90 7.39 -6.72 -2.82
N SER A 91 6.63 -5.65 -3.04
CA SER A 91 5.37 -5.76 -3.77
C SER A 91 5.21 -4.72 -4.87
N ILE A 92 4.65 -5.16 -6.01
CA ILE A 92 4.11 -4.26 -7.04
C ILE A 92 2.58 -4.36 -7.02
N TYR A 93 1.96 -3.20 -6.94
CA TYR A 93 0.54 -2.95 -7.16
C TYR A 93 0.42 -2.25 -8.51
N GLU A 94 -0.05 -2.95 -9.54
CA GLU A 94 -0.12 -2.47 -10.93
C GLU A 94 -1.55 -2.39 -11.45
N ASP A 95 -1.93 -1.24 -12.00
CA ASP A 95 -3.29 -0.95 -12.48
C ASP A 95 -4.39 -1.15 -11.41
N CYS A 96 -4.03 -1.03 -10.14
CA CYS A 96 -4.96 -1.17 -9.02
C CYS A 96 -5.77 0.11 -8.78
N THR A 97 -6.96 -0.05 -8.20
CA THR A 97 -7.73 1.05 -7.61
C THR A 97 -7.56 1.03 -6.10
N ILE A 98 -7.08 2.14 -5.55
CA ILE A 98 -6.82 2.34 -4.12
C ILE A 98 -7.83 3.37 -3.61
N SER A 99 -8.75 2.93 -2.75
CA SER A 99 -9.92 3.70 -2.32
C SER A 99 -9.84 4.06 -0.84
N VAL A 100 -9.71 5.34 -0.54
CA VAL A 100 -9.72 5.89 0.83
C VAL A 100 -11.14 5.93 1.36
N ASN A 101 -11.35 5.47 2.59
CA ASN A 101 -12.65 5.46 3.26
C ASN A 101 -12.57 6.19 4.61
N MET A 102 -12.27 7.50 4.56
CA MET A 102 -12.11 8.36 5.74
C MET A 102 -13.14 9.49 5.82
N GLY A 103 -14.07 9.58 4.87
CA GLY A 103 -14.95 10.76 4.71
C GLY A 103 -15.76 11.11 5.95
N VAL A 104 -16.26 10.11 6.68
CA VAL A 104 -17.01 10.36 7.92
C VAL A 104 -16.12 10.86 9.04
N TYR A 105 -14.82 10.57 9.05
CA TYR A 105 -13.91 10.92 10.14
C TYR A 105 -13.28 12.32 9.97
N GLU A 106 -13.59 13.04 8.88
CA GLU A 106 -13.10 14.40 8.70
C GLU A 106 -13.86 15.42 9.58
N PRO A 107 -13.16 16.45 10.10
CA PRO A 107 -11.72 16.71 10.01
C PRO A 107 -10.89 16.06 11.14
N GLN A 108 -11.50 15.24 12.00
CA GLN A 108 -10.88 14.74 13.24
C GLN A 108 -9.74 13.76 12.99
N LEU A 109 -9.86 12.91 11.96
CA LEU A 109 -8.84 11.94 11.58
C LEU A 109 -8.47 12.08 10.11
N THR A 110 -7.19 11.82 9.84
CA THR A 110 -6.64 11.70 8.48
C THR A 110 -6.19 10.26 8.28
N GLY A 111 -6.46 9.71 7.11
CA GLY A 111 -6.07 8.35 6.75
C GLY A 111 -4.59 8.21 6.38
N TYR A 112 -4.18 6.95 6.25
CA TYR A 112 -2.84 6.56 5.79
C TYR A 112 -2.99 5.38 4.83
N ILE A 113 -2.61 5.59 3.57
CA ILE A 113 -2.74 4.53 2.56
C ILE A 113 -1.75 3.41 2.83
N THR A 114 -0.50 3.76 3.12
CA THR A 114 0.56 2.78 3.33
C THR A 114 1.28 2.91 4.66
N ALA A 115 1.72 1.77 5.20
CA ALA A 115 2.65 1.69 6.32
C ALA A 115 3.69 0.60 6.06
N ASN A 116 4.71 0.92 5.26
CA ASN A 116 5.80 -0.02 4.96
C ASN A 116 6.80 -0.10 6.13
N GLY A 117 7.10 -1.31 6.58
CA GLY A 117 7.91 -1.64 7.75
C GLY A 117 9.37 -1.99 7.45
N ARG A 118 9.89 -1.67 6.25
CA ARG A 118 11.28 -1.99 5.89
C ARG A 118 12.29 -1.50 6.94
N GLY A 119 13.04 -2.43 7.52
CA GLY A 119 13.85 -2.18 8.72
C GLY A 119 15.33 -1.86 8.47
N SER A 120 15.86 -2.11 7.28
CA SER A 120 17.29 -1.90 6.99
C SER A 120 17.58 -1.56 5.54
N ALA A 121 18.78 -1.02 5.26
CA ALA A 121 19.23 -0.73 3.91
C ALA A 121 19.34 -1.99 3.01
N ARG A 122 19.63 -3.15 3.60
CA ARG A 122 19.85 -4.43 2.89
C ARG A 122 18.56 -5.20 2.61
N ASP A 123 17.47 -4.83 3.27
CA ASP A 123 16.16 -5.41 3.08
C ASP A 123 15.58 -4.98 1.71
N PRO A 124 15.17 -5.91 0.83
CA PRO A 124 14.63 -5.59 -0.49
C PRO A 124 13.19 -5.03 -0.44
N SER A 125 12.52 -5.10 0.71
CA SER A 125 11.14 -4.63 0.96
C SER A 125 10.83 -3.27 0.33
N GLY A 126 9.56 -3.10 -0.03
CA GLY A 126 9.02 -1.85 -0.54
C GLY A 126 7.71 -2.07 -1.27
N PHE A 127 6.84 -1.06 -1.21
CA PHE A 127 5.58 -1.06 -1.95
C PHE A 127 5.70 -0.14 -3.17
N VAL A 128 5.43 -0.69 -4.34
CA VAL A 128 5.48 0.03 -5.62
C VAL A 128 4.08 0.08 -6.22
N PHE A 129 3.51 1.27 -6.34
CA PHE A 129 2.25 1.52 -7.01
C PHE A 129 2.54 2.07 -8.41
N LYS A 130 2.10 1.34 -9.43
CA LYS A 130 2.37 1.65 -10.84
C LYS A 130 1.05 1.71 -11.59
N SER A 131 0.79 2.81 -12.28
CA SER A 131 -0.45 2.99 -13.07
C SER A 131 -1.74 2.86 -12.25
N CYS A 132 -1.67 3.15 -10.94
CA CYS A 132 -2.81 3.03 -10.04
C CYS A 132 -3.72 4.26 -10.11
N ARG A 133 -4.96 4.08 -9.64
CA ARG A 133 -5.89 5.18 -9.35
C ARG A 133 -6.07 5.26 -7.83
N ILE A 134 -5.67 6.37 -7.23
CA ILE A 134 -5.84 6.65 -5.80
C ILE A 134 -6.91 7.72 -5.64
N GLY A 135 -7.99 7.37 -4.95
CA GLY A 135 -9.11 8.26 -4.69
C GLY A 135 -9.94 7.80 -3.50
N GLY A 136 -11.21 8.17 -3.45
CA GLY A 136 -12.13 7.77 -2.37
C GLY A 136 -12.76 8.96 -1.67
N SER A 137 -13.01 8.82 -0.37
CA SER A 137 -13.63 9.84 0.49
C SER A 137 -12.74 10.16 1.69
N GLY A 138 -12.73 11.44 2.09
CA GLY A 138 -11.89 11.94 3.17
C GLY A 138 -10.47 12.29 2.74
N LYS A 139 -9.61 12.60 3.71
CA LYS A 139 -8.21 12.98 3.52
C LYS A 139 -7.30 11.87 4.00
N ALA A 140 -6.22 11.65 3.25
CA ALA A 140 -5.19 10.69 3.60
C ALA A 140 -3.79 11.13 3.19
N TYR A 141 -2.80 10.69 3.96
CA TYR A 141 -1.42 10.61 3.51
C TYR A 141 -1.24 9.39 2.59
N LEU A 142 -0.33 9.50 1.62
CA LEU A 142 0.12 8.39 0.78
C LEU A 142 0.79 7.30 1.63
N GLY A 143 1.37 7.67 2.76
CA GLY A 143 1.84 6.71 3.75
C GLY A 143 2.56 7.31 4.94
N ARG A 144 2.82 6.46 5.92
CA ARG A 144 3.67 6.75 7.07
C ARG A 144 4.74 5.69 7.31
N ALA A 145 5.88 6.12 7.85
CA ALA A 145 7.04 5.24 8.02
C ALA A 145 6.91 4.34 9.26
N TRP A 146 6.44 3.11 9.06
CA TRP A 146 6.36 2.12 10.15
C TRP A 146 7.74 1.67 10.66
N ALA A 147 8.77 1.78 9.83
CA ALA A 147 10.15 1.55 10.22
C ALA A 147 11.13 2.54 9.58
N ALA A 148 12.34 2.61 10.13
CA ALA A 148 13.34 3.64 9.80
C ALA A 148 13.84 3.64 8.35
N TYR A 149 13.61 2.55 7.59
CA TYR A 149 14.00 2.41 6.18
C TYR A 149 12.78 2.22 5.27
N SER A 150 11.59 2.63 5.73
CA SER A 150 10.33 2.54 5.01
C SER A 150 10.48 3.01 3.56
N ARG A 151 9.94 2.24 2.63
CA ARG A 151 10.06 2.47 1.19
C ARG A 151 8.72 2.33 0.51
N VAL A 152 8.30 3.39 -0.19
CA VAL A 152 7.08 3.43 -0.99
C VAL A 152 7.34 4.25 -2.25
N ILE A 153 7.00 3.70 -3.41
CA ILE A 153 7.14 4.35 -4.72
C ILE A 153 5.76 4.42 -5.36
N ILE A 154 5.34 5.60 -5.79
CA ILE A 154 4.09 5.81 -6.54
C ILE A 154 4.43 6.46 -7.87
N ALA A 155 4.25 5.73 -8.97
CA ALA A 155 4.64 6.15 -10.29
C ALA A 155 3.52 6.00 -11.32
N ASN A 156 3.44 6.95 -12.26
CA ASN A 156 2.48 6.97 -13.37
C ASN A 156 1.02 6.80 -12.93
N SER A 157 0.68 7.26 -11.74
CA SER A 157 -0.63 7.04 -11.12
C SER A 157 -1.48 8.30 -11.13
N VAL A 158 -2.80 8.14 -11.01
CA VAL A 158 -3.74 9.26 -10.84
C VAL A 158 -4.07 9.40 -9.36
N LEU A 159 -3.84 10.58 -8.80
CA LEU A 159 -4.08 10.92 -7.40
C LEU A 159 -5.20 11.96 -7.34
N SER A 160 -6.36 11.61 -6.77
CA SER A 160 -7.42 12.59 -6.51
C SER A 160 -7.08 13.49 -5.33
N ASP A 161 -7.93 14.48 -5.07
CA ASP A 161 -7.80 15.45 -3.98
C ASP A 161 -7.94 14.86 -2.57
N VAL A 162 -8.14 13.54 -2.41
CA VAL A 162 -8.04 12.85 -1.12
C VAL A 162 -6.63 12.94 -0.52
N VAL A 163 -5.61 13.12 -1.35
CA VAL A 163 -4.21 13.20 -0.89
C VAL A 163 -3.93 14.56 -0.26
N VAL A 164 -3.50 14.57 0.99
CA VAL A 164 -3.14 15.81 1.69
C VAL A 164 -1.88 16.46 1.08
N PRO A 165 -1.73 17.80 1.14
CA PRO A 165 -0.60 18.49 0.49
C PRO A 165 0.79 17.99 0.92
N LEU A 166 0.98 17.67 2.20
CA LEU A 166 2.22 17.11 2.74
C LEU A 166 2.58 15.76 2.11
N GLY A 167 1.58 14.98 1.69
CA GLY A 167 1.69 13.68 1.03
C GLY A 167 2.16 12.54 1.91
N TRP A 168 3.16 12.75 2.76
CA TRP A 168 3.80 11.70 3.55
C TRP A 168 4.03 12.10 5.00
N ASP A 169 4.10 11.11 5.87
CA ASP A 169 4.35 11.26 7.30
C ASP A 169 5.57 10.42 7.72
N SER A 170 6.48 10.99 8.51
CA SER A 170 7.63 10.24 9.05
C SER A 170 7.28 9.46 10.31
N TRP A 171 6.02 9.48 10.75
CA TRP A 171 5.53 8.89 11.97
C TRP A 171 6.39 9.33 13.17
N ASN A 172 6.95 8.39 13.93
CA ASN A 172 7.71 8.67 15.15
C ASN A 172 9.17 9.04 14.86
N TYR A 173 9.60 9.07 13.59
CA TYR A 173 10.98 9.38 13.24
C TYR A 173 11.28 10.88 13.19
N GLY A 174 10.27 11.76 13.22
CA GLY A 174 10.45 13.20 13.28
C GLY A 174 11.39 13.71 12.16
N LYS A 175 12.60 14.14 12.52
CA LYS A 175 13.65 14.61 11.60
C LYS A 175 14.59 13.51 11.09
N GLU A 176 14.53 12.29 11.61
CA GLU A 176 15.37 11.13 11.24
C GLU A 176 14.90 10.44 9.95
N VAL A 177 14.66 11.24 8.91
CA VAL A 177 14.01 10.83 7.65
C VAL A 177 15.00 10.44 6.55
N ARG A 178 16.31 10.46 6.84
CA ARG A 178 17.37 10.27 5.84
C ARG A 178 17.22 8.95 5.08
N ASN A 179 16.83 7.90 5.80
CA ASN A 179 16.78 6.52 5.35
C ASN A 179 15.43 6.12 4.74
N ILE A 180 14.40 6.95 4.91
CA ILE A 180 13.07 6.75 4.30
C ILE A 180 13.18 7.03 2.78
N GLU A 181 12.61 6.15 1.97
CA GLU A 181 12.63 6.23 0.52
C GLU A 181 11.20 6.32 -0.03
N TYR A 182 10.61 7.51 0.08
CA TYR A 182 9.31 7.84 -0.50
C TYR A 182 9.47 8.65 -1.78
N VAL A 183 8.82 8.18 -2.85
CA VAL A 183 9.00 8.69 -4.20
C VAL A 183 7.66 8.82 -4.89
N GLU A 184 7.44 9.98 -5.51
CA GLU A 184 6.37 10.21 -6.48
C GLU A 184 6.99 10.52 -7.85
N TYR A 185 6.50 9.88 -8.92
CA TYR A 185 7.01 10.13 -10.27
C TYR A 185 5.91 10.11 -11.34
N ASN A 186 5.80 11.19 -12.12
CA ASN A 186 4.86 11.29 -13.24
C ASN A 186 3.40 10.97 -12.85
N ASN A 187 3.00 11.37 -11.64
CA ASN A 187 1.62 11.25 -11.20
C ASN A 187 0.80 12.45 -11.71
N SER A 188 -0.51 12.26 -11.86
CA SER A 188 -1.45 13.30 -12.31
C SER A 188 -2.70 13.34 -11.43
N GLY A 189 -3.57 14.34 -11.63
CA GLY A 189 -4.78 14.53 -10.81
C GLY A 189 -4.60 15.57 -9.72
N ALA A 190 -5.72 15.94 -9.07
CA ALA A 190 -5.78 17.05 -8.13
C ALA A 190 -4.88 16.88 -6.90
N GLY A 191 -4.61 15.65 -6.47
CA GLY A 191 -3.73 15.35 -5.34
C GLY A 191 -2.26 15.17 -5.72
N ALA A 192 -1.89 15.23 -7.00
CA ALA A 192 -0.54 14.93 -7.47
C ALA A 192 0.45 16.12 -7.36
N GLY A 193 -0.02 17.31 -6.98
CA GLY A 193 0.84 18.48 -6.84
C GLY A 193 1.91 18.30 -5.76
N THR A 194 3.18 18.41 -6.13
CA THR A 194 4.30 18.15 -5.20
C THR A 194 4.90 19.41 -4.55
N SER A 195 4.39 20.61 -4.84
CA SER A 195 4.96 21.88 -4.36
C SER A 195 4.90 22.05 -2.83
N HIS A 196 3.99 21.35 -2.16
CA HIS A 196 3.78 21.39 -0.71
C HIS A 196 4.12 20.08 0.00
N ARG A 197 4.74 19.12 -0.72
CA ARG A 197 5.16 17.86 -0.13
C ARG A 197 6.22 18.08 0.94
N VAL A 198 6.33 17.12 1.85
CA VAL A 198 7.45 17.06 2.78
C VAL A 198 8.80 17.23 2.05
N PRO A 199 9.72 18.04 2.58
CA PRO A 199 10.95 18.41 1.87
C PRO A 199 11.93 17.24 1.73
N TRP A 200 11.73 16.16 2.48
CA TRP A 200 12.59 14.98 2.51
C TRP A 200 12.16 13.87 1.52
N MET A 201 11.06 14.06 0.79
CA MET A 201 10.65 13.15 -0.28
C MET A 201 11.79 12.99 -1.29
N LYS A 202 12.09 11.74 -1.65
CA LYS A 202 13.16 11.42 -2.59
C LYS A 202 12.69 11.65 -4.03
N LYS A 203 13.61 12.06 -4.88
CA LYS A 203 13.38 12.21 -6.32
C LYS A 203 14.20 11.14 -7.04
N LEU A 204 13.51 10.15 -7.61
CA LEU A 204 14.12 9.14 -8.47
C LEU A 204 13.53 9.25 -9.87
N SER A 205 14.36 8.99 -10.88
CA SER A 205 13.96 8.99 -12.29
C SER A 205 14.86 8.06 -13.09
N GLY A 206 14.44 7.75 -14.33
CA GLY A 206 15.26 6.98 -15.27
C GLY A 206 15.64 5.60 -14.70
N PRO A 207 16.91 5.15 -14.84
CA PRO A 207 17.34 3.84 -14.36
C PRO A 207 17.10 3.62 -12.87
N ALA A 208 17.28 4.66 -12.04
CA ALA A 208 17.13 4.56 -10.59
C ALA A 208 15.68 4.32 -10.14
N LEU A 209 14.70 4.76 -10.93
CA LEU A 209 13.28 4.45 -10.72
C LEU A 209 12.91 3.09 -11.34
N ARG A 210 13.41 2.80 -12.56
CA ARG A 210 13.11 1.56 -13.28
C ARG A 210 13.46 0.29 -12.51
N LYS A 211 14.49 0.34 -11.65
CA LYS A 211 14.83 -0.78 -10.76
C LYS A 211 13.67 -1.24 -9.84
N PHE A 212 12.69 -0.36 -9.61
CA PHE A 212 11.51 -0.64 -8.78
C PHE A 212 10.26 -0.91 -9.62
N THR A 213 10.10 -0.20 -10.74
CA THR A 213 8.86 -0.26 -11.55
C THR A 213 8.87 -1.33 -12.64
N ASP A 214 10.04 -1.93 -12.91
CA ASP A 214 10.15 -3.12 -13.75
C ASP A 214 9.70 -4.36 -12.99
N ILE A 215 9.09 -5.31 -13.70
CA ILE A 215 8.56 -6.53 -13.09
C ILE A 215 9.64 -7.38 -12.44
N SER A 216 10.90 -7.27 -12.90
CA SER A 216 12.06 -7.90 -12.28
C SER A 216 12.33 -7.46 -10.84
N TYR A 217 11.70 -6.39 -10.35
CA TYR A 217 11.72 -6.05 -8.94
C TYR A 217 11.14 -7.21 -8.10
N VAL A 218 9.98 -7.74 -8.48
CA VAL A 218 9.34 -8.87 -7.76
C VAL A 218 9.58 -10.22 -8.45
N ASP A 219 9.95 -10.23 -9.73
CA ASP A 219 10.12 -11.44 -10.54
C ASP A 219 11.49 -11.51 -11.27
N PRO A 220 12.63 -11.43 -10.57
CA PRO A 220 13.94 -11.50 -11.21
C PRO A 220 14.23 -12.89 -11.81
N GLU A 221 13.60 -13.96 -11.30
CA GLU A 221 13.80 -15.33 -11.78
C GLU A 221 12.74 -15.81 -12.79
N GLY A 222 11.74 -14.99 -13.12
CA GLY A 222 10.65 -15.39 -14.02
C GLY A 222 9.70 -16.45 -13.41
N TRP A 223 9.51 -16.46 -12.09
CA TRP A 223 8.60 -17.37 -11.39
C TRP A 223 7.13 -17.16 -11.77
N MET A 224 6.71 -15.94 -12.14
CA MET A 224 5.31 -15.72 -12.54
C MET A 224 4.95 -16.48 -13.81
N LYS A 225 5.91 -16.73 -14.71
CA LYS A 225 5.71 -17.56 -15.93
C LYS A 225 5.43 -19.03 -15.62
N LYS A 226 5.66 -19.47 -14.39
CA LYS A 226 5.40 -20.84 -13.92
C LYS A 226 4.01 -20.98 -13.30
N LEU A 227 3.33 -19.87 -13.03
CA LEU A 227 1.96 -19.89 -12.55
C LEU A 227 1.02 -20.32 -13.67
N PRO A 228 -0.18 -20.84 -13.34
CA PRO A 228 -1.16 -21.21 -14.35
C PRO A 228 -1.44 -20.05 -15.32
N ASN A 229 -1.37 -20.33 -16.62
CA ASN A 229 -1.59 -19.37 -17.71
C ASN A 229 -3.06 -18.93 -17.76
N TYR A 230 -3.43 -17.96 -16.94
CA TYR A 230 -4.76 -17.32 -16.97
C TYR A 230 -4.66 -15.78 -17.15
N PHE A 231 -3.54 -15.30 -17.68
CA PHE A 231 -3.17 -13.88 -17.84
C PHE A 231 -2.68 -13.59 -19.25
#